data_AF-A0A5J5UKR5-F1
#
_entry.id   AF-A0A5J5UKR5-F1
#
_cell.length_a   1.000
_cell.length_b   1.000
_cell.length_c   1.000
_cell.angle_alpha   90.00
_cell.angle_beta   90.00
_cell.angle_gamma   90.00
#
_symmetry.space_group_name_H-M   'P 1'
#
loop_
_entity.id
_entity.type
_entity.pdbx_description
1 polymer ?
#
loop_
_entity_poly.entity_id
_entity_poly.type
_entity_poly.pdbx_seq_one_letter_code
_entity_poly.pdbx_strand_id
1 'polypeptide(L)'
;MPIIGNLIDLGDKPHRSFTKLAQIHGPVMSLKLGSLITVVVSSETMAKEILQKQDIVFSNLTMIDAIRACQHHEVWLTWIPVSPLWRTLRKVCNTRIFASMKVDTTQYLRRNKIQELIANVGESCPKGEAINIGQAAFDTTINLLSNTIF
;
A
#
# COMPACT_ATOMS: atom_id res chain seq x y z
N MET A 1 -18.74 -13.06 -18.18
CA MET A 1 -18.58 -13.15 -19.65
C MET A 1 -17.33 -13.95 -20.03
N PRO A 2 -17.29 -14.71 -21.14
CA PRO A 2 -16.23 -15.67 -21.44
C PRO A 2 -14.79 -15.10 -21.50
N ILE A 3 -14.62 -13.82 -21.89
CA ILE A 3 -13.31 -13.16 -22.01
C ILE A 3 -13.06 -12.17 -20.87
N ILE A 4 -13.99 -11.23 -20.65
CA ILE A 4 -13.82 -10.13 -19.69
C ILE A 4 -14.04 -10.59 -18.23
N GLY A 5 -14.74 -11.72 -18.04
CA GLY A 5 -15.10 -12.22 -16.72
C GLY A 5 -16.06 -11.26 -16.00
N ASN A 6 -15.65 -10.80 -14.83
CA ASN A 6 -16.33 -9.90 -13.88
C ASN A 6 -15.78 -8.47 -13.89
N LEU A 7 -14.83 -8.12 -14.78
CA LEU A 7 -14.22 -6.78 -14.78
C LEU A 7 -15.26 -5.65 -14.92
N ILE A 8 -16.31 -5.87 -15.71
CA ILE A 8 -17.38 -4.89 -15.93
C ILE A 8 -18.21 -4.66 -14.66
N ASP A 9 -18.30 -5.67 -13.78
CA ASP A 9 -19.08 -5.60 -12.55
C ASP A 9 -18.42 -4.70 -11.49
N LEU A 10 -17.15 -4.33 -11.67
CA LEU A 10 -16.35 -3.63 -10.65
C LEU A 10 -16.47 -2.11 -10.68
N GLY A 11 -16.67 -1.51 -11.86
CA GLY A 11 -16.72 -0.06 -12.06
C GLY A 11 -15.48 0.67 -11.53
N ASP A 12 -15.61 1.98 -11.29
CA ASP A 12 -14.48 2.85 -10.90
C ASP A 12 -14.03 2.66 -9.44
N LYS A 13 -14.81 1.93 -8.64
CA LYS A 13 -14.52 1.67 -7.22
C LYS A 13 -14.58 0.16 -6.91
N PRO A 14 -13.61 -0.63 -7.39
CA PRO A 14 -13.63 -2.09 -7.26
C PRO A 14 -13.82 -2.59 -5.83
N HIS A 15 -13.19 -1.95 -4.85
CA HIS A 15 -13.32 -2.31 -3.44
C HIS A 15 -14.77 -2.25 -2.92
N ARG A 16 -15.58 -1.28 -3.38
CA ARG A 16 -17.01 -1.21 -3.00
C ARG A 16 -17.83 -2.30 -3.67
N SER A 17 -17.53 -2.59 -4.93
CA SER A 17 -18.18 -3.66 -5.69
C SER A 17 -17.87 -5.02 -5.09
N PHE A 18 -16.63 -5.26 -4.66
CA PHE A 18 -16.26 -6.46 -3.90
C PHE A 18 -17.05 -6.60 -2.60
N THR A 19 -17.21 -5.53 -1.82
CA THR A 19 -18.04 -5.58 -0.60
C THR A 19 -19.48 -5.97 -0.90
N LYS A 20 -20.10 -5.40 -1.94
CA LYS A 20 -21.47 -5.75 -2.34
C LYS A 20 -21.58 -7.21 -2.81
N LEU A 21 -20.61 -7.67 -3.60
CA LEU A 21 -20.58 -9.05 -4.07
C LEU A 21 -20.37 -10.04 -2.92
N ALA A 22 -19.54 -9.71 -1.92
CA ALA A 22 -19.35 -10.53 -0.73
C ALA A 22 -20.63 -10.67 0.13
N GLN A 23 -21.50 -9.66 0.12
CA GLN A 23 -22.82 -9.75 0.77
C GLN A 23 -23.75 -10.76 0.09
N ILE A 24 -23.56 -11.01 -1.22
CA ILE A 24 -24.38 -11.92 -2.02
C ILE A 24 -23.79 -13.33 -2.02
N HIS A 25 -22.48 -13.44 -2.22
CA HIS A 25 -21.78 -14.71 -2.45
C HIS A 25 -21.06 -15.26 -1.22
N GLY A 26 -20.99 -14.47 -0.14
CA GLY A 26 -20.31 -14.83 1.09
C GLY A 26 -18.88 -14.27 1.20
N PRO A 27 -18.22 -14.50 2.35
CA PRO A 27 -16.95 -13.87 2.70
C PRO A 27 -15.73 -14.43 1.95
N VAL A 28 -15.91 -15.49 1.17
CA VAL A 28 -14.90 -16.05 0.26
C VAL A 28 -15.58 -16.31 -1.07
N MET A 29 -15.15 -15.60 -2.11
CA MET A 29 -15.73 -15.71 -3.44
C MET A 29 -14.64 -15.71 -4.50
N SER A 30 -14.92 -16.35 -5.63
CA SER A 30 -14.04 -16.37 -6.79
C SER A 30 -14.59 -15.45 -7.87
N LEU A 31 -13.73 -14.59 -8.40
CA LEU A 31 -14.01 -13.69 -9.51
C LEU A 31 -13.06 -14.00 -10.66
N LYS A 32 -13.54 -13.85 -11.89
CA LYS A 32 -12.70 -13.94 -13.08
C LYS A 32 -12.39 -12.52 -13.56
N LEU A 33 -11.15 -12.05 -13.42
CA LEU A 33 -10.71 -10.74 -13.90
C LEU A 33 -9.98 -10.91 -15.23
N GLY A 34 -10.73 -10.89 -16.34
CA GLY A 34 -10.18 -11.26 -17.66
C GLY A 34 -9.83 -12.75 -17.70
N SER A 35 -8.55 -13.08 -17.90
CA SER A 35 -8.03 -14.45 -17.82
C SER A 35 -7.58 -14.86 -16.42
N LEU A 36 -7.53 -13.93 -15.45
CA LEU A 36 -7.05 -14.18 -14.10
C LEU A 36 -8.20 -14.61 -13.19
N ILE A 37 -8.01 -15.69 -12.43
CA ILE A 37 -8.92 -16.07 -11.35
C ILE A 37 -8.43 -15.40 -10.08
N THR A 38 -9.31 -14.65 -9.42
CA THR A 38 -9.01 -13.90 -8.20
C THR A 38 -9.97 -14.32 -7.10
N VAL A 39 -9.42 -14.80 -5.99
CA VAL A 39 -10.21 -15.09 -4.80
C VAL A 39 -10.26 -13.83 -3.94
N VAL A 40 -11.46 -13.36 -3.64
CA VAL A 40 -11.70 -12.23 -2.74
C VAL A 40 -12.10 -12.75 -1.37
N VAL A 41 -11.44 -12.21 -0.35
CA VAL A 41 -11.65 -12.58 1.06
C VAL A 41 -12.12 -11.35 1.80
N SER A 42 -13.25 -11.46 2.51
CA SER A 42 -13.96 -10.34 3.13
C SER A 42 -14.43 -10.66 4.56
N SER A 43 -13.68 -11.49 5.29
CA SER A 43 -13.90 -11.75 6.72
C SER A 43 -12.57 -11.75 7.49
N GLU A 44 -12.63 -11.35 8.76
CA GLU A 44 -11.48 -11.39 9.66
C GLU A 44 -10.94 -12.81 9.81
N THR A 45 -11.82 -13.79 10.02
CA THR A 45 -11.44 -15.19 10.22
C THR A 45 -10.62 -15.71 9.05
N MET A 46 -11.06 -15.48 7.81
CA MET A 46 -10.35 -15.95 6.63
C MET A 46 -9.10 -15.10 6.33
N ALA A 47 -9.12 -13.80 6.62
CA ALA A 47 -7.91 -12.98 6.54
C ALA A 47 -6.82 -13.49 7.49
N LYS A 48 -7.18 -13.94 8.70
CA LYS A 48 -6.25 -14.56 9.65
C LYS A 48 -5.73 -15.91 9.15
N GLU A 49 -6.59 -16.75 8.55
CA GLU A 49 -6.13 -18.00 7.93
C GLU A 49 -5.05 -17.73 6.87
N ILE A 50 -5.27 -16.76 5.99
CA ILE A 50 -4.38 -16.50 4.86
C ILE A 50 -3.12 -15.72 5.25
N LEU A 51 -3.27 -14.65 6.04
CA LEU A 51 -2.18 -13.71 6.34
C LEU A 51 -1.34 -14.11 7.56
N GLN A 52 -1.78 -15.08 8.35
CA GLN A 52 -1.04 -15.53 9.55
C GLN A 52 -0.80 -17.04 9.58
N LYS A 53 -1.83 -17.87 9.36
CA LYS A 53 -1.69 -19.33 9.49
C LYS A 53 -1.08 -20.00 8.25
N GLN A 54 -1.39 -19.46 7.07
CA GLN A 54 -0.89 -19.94 5.77
C GLN A 54 -0.05 -18.87 5.06
N ASP A 55 0.54 -17.95 5.83
CA ASP A 55 1.24 -16.77 5.33
C ASP A 55 2.34 -17.11 4.31
N ILE A 56 3.11 -18.18 4.53
CA ILE A 56 4.16 -18.63 3.60
C ILE A 56 3.57 -19.01 2.24
N VAL A 57 2.44 -19.71 2.21
CA VAL A 57 1.79 -20.17 0.97
C VAL A 57 1.27 -18.98 0.16
N PHE A 58 0.74 -17.97 0.83
CA PHE A 58 0.16 -16.77 0.20
C PHE A 58 1.10 -15.55 0.19
N SER A 59 2.38 -15.73 0.51
CA SER A 59 3.34 -14.63 0.66
C SER A 59 3.78 -14.01 -0.66
N ASN A 60 3.65 -14.74 -1.77
CA ASN A 60 4.08 -14.27 -3.09
C ASN A 60 2.99 -13.43 -3.75
N LEU A 61 3.37 -12.26 -4.27
CA LEU A 61 2.47 -11.40 -5.01
C LEU A 61 2.32 -11.86 -6.46
N THR A 62 1.13 -11.65 -7.03
CA THR A 62 0.90 -11.80 -8.47
C THR A 62 1.72 -10.75 -9.21
N MET A 63 2.63 -11.18 -10.09
CA MET A 63 3.50 -10.29 -10.84
C MET A 63 2.71 -9.56 -11.93
N ILE A 64 2.74 -8.23 -11.89
CA ILE A 64 2.09 -7.35 -12.86
C ILE A 64 3.15 -6.89 -13.88
N ASP A 65 2.81 -6.85 -15.18
CA ASP A 65 3.77 -6.53 -16.24
C ASP A 65 4.43 -5.15 -16.07
N ALA A 66 3.71 -4.17 -15.51
CA ALA A 66 4.27 -2.86 -15.17
C ALA A 66 5.44 -2.94 -14.18
N ILE A 67 5.41 -3.90 -13.24
CA ILE A 67 6.51 -4.15 -12.28
C ILE A 67 7.68 -4.85 -12.97
N ARG A 68 7.40 -5.71 -13.95
CA ARG A 68 8.43 -6.41 -14.73
C ARG A 68 9.21 -5.44 -15.62
N ALA A 69 8.53 -4.44 -16.20
CA ALA A 69 9.14 -3.46 -17.10
C ALA A 69 10.34 -2.73 -16.47
N CYS A 70 10.34 -2.53 -15.14
CA CYS A 70 11.43 -1.87 -14.42
C CYS A 70 12.35 -2.85 -13.66
N GLN A 71 12.25 -4.17 -13.93
CA GLN A 71 12.97 -5.24 -13.22
C GLN A 71 12.78 -5.22 -11.69
N HIS A 72 11.76 -4.53 -11.19
CA HIS A 72 11.51 -4.36 -9.75
C HIS A 72 11.19 -5.69 -9.07
N HIS A 73 10.64 -6.65 -9.80
CA HIS A 73 10.38 -8.01 -9.32
C HIS A 73 11.64 -8.78 -8.89
N GLU A 74 12.84 -8.33 -9.25
CA GLU A 74 14.11 -9.00 -8.91
C GLU A 74 14.77 -8.41 -7.65
N VAL A 75 14.51 -7.14 -7.34
CA VAL A 75 15.28 -6.39 -6.34
C VAL A 75 14.42 -5.63 -5.33
N TRP A 76 13.15 -5.36 -5.63
CA TRP A 76 12.30 -4.59 -4.72
C TRP A 76 11.70 -5.49 -3.64
N LEU A 77 11.91 -5.11 -2.38
CA LEU A 77 11.48 -5.86 -1.20
C LEU A 77 9.98 -6.23 -1.23
N THR A 78 9.15 -5.41 -1.86
CA THR A 78 7.70 -5.64 -1.97
C THR A 78 7.34 -6.74 -2.98
N TRP A 79 8.17 -6.99 -4.00
CA TRP A 79 7.83 -7.85 -5.14
C TRP A 79 8.68 -9.12 -5.26
N ILE A 80 9.84 -9.19 -4.60
CA ILE A 80 10.63 -10.42 -4.55
C ILE A 80 9.96 -11.48 -3.68
N PRO A 81 9.99 -12.78 -4.06
CA PRO A 81 9.41 -13.85 -3.27
C PRO A 81 10.17 -14.05 -1.95
N VAL A 82 9.52 -14.69 -0.98
CA VAL A 82 10.14 -15.00 0.31
C VAL A 82 11.37 -15.90 0.08
N SER A 83 12.54 -15.32 0.28
CA SER A 83 13.85 -15.88 -0.05
C SER A 83 14.91 -15.37 0.94
N PRO A 84 16.14 -15.92 0.95
CA PRO A 84 17.23 -15.39 1.78
C PRO A 84 17.51 -13.91 1.52
N LEU A 85 17.41 -13.45 0.27
CA LEU A 85 17.53 -12.04 -0.10
C LEU A 85 16.43 -11.19 0.54
N TRP A 86 15.16 -11.61 0.38
CA TRP A 86 14.02 -10.91 0.99
C TRP A 86 14.15 -10.81 2.52
N ARG A 87 14.56 -11.90 3.18
CA ARG A 87 14.77 -11.92 4.64
C ARG A 87 15.87 -10.95 5.06
N THR A 88 16.95 -10.88 4.29
CA THR A 88 18.07 -9.96 4.54
C THR A 88 17.64 -8.51 4.41
N LEU A 89 16.97 -8.16 3.30
CA LEU A 89 16.45 -6.81 3.06
C LEU A 89 15.42 -6.40 4.12
N ARG A 90 14.48 -7.28 4.46
CA ARG A 90 13.50 -7.03 5.53
C ARG A 90 14.18 -6.80 6.89
N LYS A 91 15.22 -7.58 7.21
CA LYS A 91 16.00 -7.39 8.44
C LYS A 91 16.70 -6.03 8.45
N VAL A 92 17.29 -5.60 7.34
CA VAL A 92 17.91 -4.26 7.23
C VAL A 92 16.87 -3.17 7.45
N CYS A 93 15.71 -3.23 6.79
CA CYS A 93 14.62 -2.28 6.99
C CYS A 93 14.21 -2.21 8.47
N ASN A 94 13.96 -3.35 9.11
CA ASN A 94 13.51 -3.38 10.51
C ASN A 94 14.57 -2.90 11.51
N THR A 95 15.84 -3.19 11.27
CA THR A 95 16.93 -2.91 12.23
C THR A 95 17.62 -1.57 12.02
N ARG A 96 17.50 -0.98 10.82
CA ARG A 96 18.20 0.27 10.47
C ARG A 96 17.25 1.41 10.14
N ILE A 97 16.23 1.16 9.31
CA ILE A 97 15.34 2.21 8.79
C ILE A 97 14.17 2.46 9.75
N PHE A 98 13.49 1.38 10.14
CA PHE A 98 12.28 1.42 10.97
C PHE A 98 12.54 1.03 12.43
N ALA A 99 13.80 0.97 12.86
CA ALA A 99 14.12 0.71 14.26
C ALA A 99 13.61 1.86 15.14
N SER A 100 13.01 1.56 16.30
CA SER A 100 12.45 2.59 17.21
C SER A 100 13.45 3.70 17.49
N MET A 101 14.69 3.35 17.85
CA MET A 101 15.74 4.33 18.10
C MET A 101 16.01 5.24 16.89
N LYS A 102 15.98 4.73 15.66
CA LYS A 102 16.13 5.56 14.46
C LYS A 102 14.93 6.48 14.26
N VAL A 103 13.72 5.97 14.47
CA VAL A 103 12.47 6.75 14.38
C VAL A 103 12.48 7.88 15.41
N ASP A 104 12.91 7.61 16.64
CA ASP A 104 12.95 8.56 17.76
C ASP A 104 14.03 9.63 17.52
N THR A 105 15.25 9.22 17.18
CA THR A 105 16.38 10.14 16.92
C THR A 105 16.13 11.08 15.74
N THR A 106 15.32 10.66 14.75
CA THR A 106 14.96 11.48 13.58
C THR A 106 13.63 12.23 13.75
N GLN A 107 12.99 12.19 14.93
CA GLN A 107 11.69 12.82 15.16
C GLN A 107 11.69 14.32 14.84
N TYR A 108 12.80 15.01 15.14
CA TYR A 108 12.92 16.45 14.89
C TYR A 108 12.79 16.80 13.40
N LEU A 109 13.32 15.97 12.50
CA LEU A 109 13.21 16.15 11.04
C LEU A 109 11.75 16.11 10.60
N ARG A 110 10.99 15.14 11.13
CA ARG A 110 9.55 15.03 10.84
C ARG A 110 8.77 16.20 11.44
N ARG A 111 9.10 16.62 12.67
CA ARG A 111 8.48 17.79 13.30
C ARG A 111 8.70 19.05 12.47
N ASN A 112 9.90 19.27 11.94
CA ASN A 112 10.19 20.43 11.10
C ASN A 112 9.30 20.49 9.85
N LYS A 113 9.12 19.37 9.14
CA LYS A 113 8.25 19.32 7.95
C LYS A 113 6.78 19.55 8.25
N ILE A 114 6.33 19.14 9.44
CA ILE A 114 4.98 19.48 9.91
C ILE A 114 4.86 20.96 10.26
N GLN A 115 5.89 21.58 10.86
CA GLN A 115 5.88 23.03 11.11
C GLN A 115 5.87 23.84 9.80
N GLU A 116 6.62 23.42 8.78
CA GLU A 116 6.58 24.01 7.45
C GLU A 116 5.18 23.94 6.84
N LEU A 117 4.51 22.78 6.93
CA LEU A 117 3.11 22.65 6.49
C LEU A 117 2.19 23.62 7.24
N ILE A 118 2.30 23.70 8.57
CA ILE A 118 1.47 24.60 9.39
C ILE A 118 1.71 26.06 9.02
N ALA A 119 2.96 26.46 8.81
CA ALA A 119 3.31 27.81 8.39
C ALA A 119 2.71 28.13 7.01
N ASN A 120 2.87 27.25 6.03
CA ASN A 120 2.31 27.41 4.69
C ASN A 120 0.78 27.56 4.72
N VAL A 121 0.10 26.72 5.51
CA VAL A 121 -1.36 26.81 5.73
C VAL A 121 -1.73 28.12 6.44
N GLY A 122 -0.92 28.55 7.40
CA GLY A 122 -1.08 29.79 8.13
C GLY A 122 -1.00 31.03 7.25
N GLU A 123 -0.17 31.03 6.20
CA GLU A 123 -0.05 32.14 5.25
C GLU A 123 -1.29 32.33 4.36
N SER A 124 -2.02 31.25 4.06
CA SER A 124 -3.26 31.31 3.28
C SER A 124 -4.44 31.86 4.08
N CYS A 125 -4.40 31.77 5.42
CA CYS A 125 -5.50 32.18 6.30
C CYS A 125 -5.79 33.70 6.25
N PRO A 126 -4.81 34.61 6.43
CA PRO A 126 -5.02 36.05 6.27
C PRO A 126 -5.49 36.47 4.87
N LYS A 127 -5.13 35.67 3.85
CA LYS A 127 -5.49 35.93 2.45
C LYS A 127 -6.89 35.42 2.10
N GLY A 128 -7.51 34.61 2.96
CA GLY A 128 -8.77 33.93 2.67
C GLY A 128 -8.67 32.91 1.52
N GLU A 129 -7.47 32.42 1.24
CA GLU A 129 -7.22 31.51 0.11
C GLU A 129 -7.60 30.07 0.46
N ALA A 130 -8.26 29.38 -0.48
CA ALA A 130 -8.58 27.97 -0.33
C ALA A 130 -7.30 27.12 -0.46
N ILE A 131 -7.19 26.09 0.37
CA ILE A 131 -6.04 25.17 0.38
C ILE A 131 -6.46 23.83 -0.20
N ASN A 132 -5.68 23.33 -1.16
CA ASN A 132 -5.79 21.96 -1.62
C ASN A 132 -5.12 21.01 -0.63
N ILE A 133 -5.91 20.41 0.26
CA ILE A 133 -5.41 19.47 1.28
C ILE A 133 -4.73 18.25 0.67
N GLY A 134 -5.24 17.75 -0.47
CA GLY A 134 -4.64 16.61 -1.16
C GLY A 134 -3.22 16.89 -1.60
N GLN A 135 -3.00 18.06 -2.21
CA GLN A 135 -1.67 18.52 -2.61
C GLN A 135 -0.77 18.76 -1.38
N ALA A 136 -1.27 19.49 -0.38
CA ALA A 136 -0.50 19.79 0.82
C ALA A 136 -0.06 18.52 1.58
N ALA A 137 -0.94 17.53 1.71
CA ALA A 137 -0.63 16.24 2.32
C ALA A 137 0.36 15.43 1.49
N PHE A 138 0.22 15.44 0.16
CA PHE A 138 1.16 14.78 -0.75
C PHE A 138 2.57 15.35 -0.61
N ASP A 139 2.72 16.68 -0.73
CA ASP A 139 4.02 17.36 -0.64
C ASP A 139 4.66 17.14 0.72
N THR A 140 3.87 17.22 1.79
CA THR A 140 4.35 16.97 3.15
C THR A 140 4.82 15.53 3.31
N THR A 141 4.09 14.56 2.75
CA THR A 141 4.46 13.14 2.85
C THR A 141 5.77 12.86 2.13
N ILE A 142 5.97 13.41 0.92
CA ILE A 142 7.24 13.28 0.19
C ILE A 142 8.37 13.94 0.98
N ASN A 143 8.17 15.15 1.51
CA ASN A 143 9.18 15.85 2.31
C ASN A 143 9.53 15.07 3.59
N LEU A 144 8.55 14.50 4.28
CA LEU A 144 8.75 13.66 5.46
C LEU A 144 9.57 12.41 5.13
N LEU A 145 9.23 11.71 4.05
CA LEU A 145 9.93 10.51 3.62
C LEU A 145 11.37 10.84 3.22
N SER A 146 11.55 11.85 2.38
CA SER A 146 12.87 12.25 1.88
C SER A 146 13.81 12.65 3.01
N ASN A 147 13.35 13.46 3.98
CA ASN A 147 14.19 13.90 5.10
C ASN A 147 14.42 12.81 6.17
N THR A 148 13.59 11.76 6.20
CA THR A 148 13.77 10.66 7.17
C THR A 148 14.69 9.56 6.60
N ILE A 149 14.64 9.35 5.29
CA ILE A 149 15.36 8.26 4.60
C ILE A 149 16.71 8.71 4.05
N PHE A 150 16.81 9.93 3.50
CA PHE A 150 18.01 10.52 2.88
C PHE A 150 18.54 11.68 3.72
#